data_AF-A0A3B9S1T3-F1
#
_entry.id   AF-A0A3B9S1T3-F1
#
_cell.length_a   1.000
_cell.length_b   1.000
_cell.length_c   1.000
_cell.angle_alpha   90.00
_cell.angle_beta   90.00
_cell.angle_gamma   90.00
#
_symmetry.space_group_name_H-M   'P 1'
#
loop_
_entity.id
_entity.type
_entity.pdbx_description
1 polymer ?
#
loop_
_entity_poly.entity_id
_entity_poly.type
_entity_poly.pdbx_seq_one_letter_code
_entity_poly.pdbx_strand_id
1 'polypeptide(L)'
;EEFLTVSGILEEISKIDRNIANEAEQNWIRYRPRIIFNKCNLPGELDIVPSIENHFKQNLLLKGDYFGCLFTDAAVTRAFQERKTLKNVEPYSHILEDIHLLADRITRLWKKPIRNSASLLKSNS
;
A
#
# COMPACT_ATOMS: atom_id res chain seq x y z
N GLU A 1 2.13 -23.86 17.11
CA GLU A 1 2.87 -23.71 15.84
C GLU A 1 3.68 -22.44 15.91
N GLU A 2 4.98 -22.52 15.64
CA GLU A 2 5.85 -21.36 15.55
C GLU A 2 5.60 -20.67 14.21
N PHE A 3 5.32 -19.37 14.20
CA PHE A 3 5.06 -18.63 12.97
C PHE A 3 6.35 -18.52 12.16
N LEU A 4 6.35 -19.06 10.94
CA LEU A 4 7.46 -18.92 10.02
C LEU A 4 7.59 -17.45 9.57
N THR A 5 8.71 -16.81 9.92
CA THR A 5 9.02 -15.44 9.49
C THR A 5 10.13 -15.46 8.45
N VAL A 6 10.19 -14.42 7.61
CA VAL A 6 11.30 -14.28 6.63
C VAL A 6 12.63 -14.19 7.36
N SER A 7 12.67 -13.48 8.48
CA SER A 7 13.87 -13.38 9.33
C SER A 7 14.33 -14.75 9.82
N GLY A 8 13.41 -15.59 10.31
CA GLY A 8 13.73 -16.95 10.74
C GLY A 8 14.24 -17.82 9.58
N ILE A 9 13.64 -17.71 8.39
CA ILE A 9 14.12 -18.43 7.20
C ILE A 9 15.55 -18.00 6.84
N LEU A 10 15.83 -16.69 6.83
CA LEU A 10 17.17 -16.16 6.53
C LEU A 10 18.20 -16.60 7.57
N GLU A 11 17.80 -16.67 8.84
CA GLU A 11 18.65 -17.19 9.91
C GLU A 11 19.01 -18.66 9.68
N GLU A 12 18.04 -19.52 9.32
CA GLU A 12 18.31 -20.92 8.98
C GLU A 12 19.23 -21.07 7.76
N ILE A 13 19.01 -20.26 6.70
CA ILE A 13 19.90 -20.25 5.52
C ILE A 13 21.32 -19.83 5.93
N SER A 14 21.46 -18.84 6.81
CA SER A 14 22.77 -18.31 7.23
C SER A 14 23.63 -19.33 7.97
N LYS A 15 23.01 -20.32 8.64
CA LYS A 15 23.69 -21.44 9.30
C LYS A 15 24.35 -22.39 8.28
N ILE A 16 23.85 -22.42 7.06
CA ILE A 16 24.36 -23.25 5.95
C ILE A 16 25.33 -22.42 5.09
N ASP A 17 24.88 -21.26 4.61
CA ASP A 17 25.67 -20.34 3.78
C ASP A 17 25.27 -18.88 4.04
N ARG A 18 26.18 -18.13 4.66
CA ARG A 18 25.97 -16.73 5.01
C ARG A 18 25.91 -15.80 3.80
N ASN A 19 26.64 -16.10 2.72
CA ASN A 19 26.65 -15.26 1.53
C ASN A 19 25.30 -15.35 0.80
N ILE A 20 24.74 -16.56 0.70
CA ILE A 20 23.41 -16.79 0.12
C ILE A 20 22.31 -16.13 0.97
N ALA A 21 22.38 -16.23 2.30
CA ALA A 21 21.43 -15.54 3.18
C ALA A 21 21.46 -14.02 2.97
N ASN A 22 22.65 -13.41 2.86
CA ASN A 22 22.79 -11.98 2.60
C ASN A 22 22.23 -11.59 1.22
N GLU A 23 22.51 -12.38 0.17
CA GLU A 23 21.97 -12.11 -1.16
C GLU A 23 20.44 -12.22 -1.20
N ALA A 24 19.89 -13.24 -0.54
CA ALA A 24 18.45 -13.41 -0.38
C ALA A 24 17.81 -12.22 0.33
N GLU A 25 18.40 -11.75 1.44
CA GLU A 25 17.94 -10.56 2.15
C GLU A 25 17.97 -9.31 1.24
N GLN A 26 19.08 -9.06 0.54
CA GLN A 26 19.23 -7.90 -0.35
C GLN A 26 18.23 -7.90 -1.50
N ASN A 27 17.88 -9.08 -2.02
CA ASN A 27 16.84 -9.21 -3.02
C ASN A 27 15.44 -9.04 -2.40
N TRP A 28 15.24 -9.56 -1.20
CA TRP A 28 13.95 -9.52 -0.51
C TRP A 28 13.52 -8.08 -0.15
N ILE A 29 14.42 -7.26 0.38
CA ILE A 29 14.11 -5.88 0.78
C ILE A 29 13.74 -4.95 -0.40
N ARG A 30 13.96 -5.41 -1.65
CA ARG A 30 13.53 -4.70 -2.87
C ARG A 30 12.04 -4.84 -3.11
N TYR A 31 11.39 -5.88 -2.57
CA TYR A 31 9.95 -6.01 -2.64
C TYR A 31 9.31 -4.95 -1.74
N ARG A 32 8.52 -4.07 -2.36
CA ARG A 32 7.82 -2.99 -1.66
C ARG A 32 6.34 -3.03 -2.05
N PRO A 33 5.46 -3.56 -1.20
CA PRO A 33 4.02 -3.54 -1.43
C PRO A 33 3.53 -2.10 -1.67
N ARG A 34 2.67 -1.92 -2.66
CA ARG A 34 2.12 -0.62 -3.05
C ARG A 34 0.65 -0.56 -2.69
N ILE A 35 0.30 0.29 -1.75
CA ILE A 35 -0.99 0.22 -1.06
C ILE A 35 -1.81 1.47 -1.34
N ILE A 36 -3.09 1.24 -1.64
CA ILE A 36 -4.14 2.25 -1.73
C ILE A 36 -5.23 1.80 -0.77
N PHE A 37 -5.65 2.68 0.12
CA PHE A 37 -6.86 2.46 0.91
C PHE A 37 -8.05 2.90 0.08
N ASN A 38 -9.07 2.07 -0.05
CA ASN A 38 -10.26 2.38 -0.80
C ASN A 38 -11.47 2.30 0.11
N LYS A 39 -12.50 3.10 -0.18
CA LYS A 39 -13.74 3.14 0.59
C LYS A 39 -13.51 3.50 2.06
N CYS A 40 -12.59 4.44 2.30
CA CYS A 40 -12.41 5.02 3.63
C CYS A 40 -13.67 5.84 3.97
N ASN A 41 -14.20 5.74 5.19
CA ASN A 41 -15.33 6.56 5.64
C ASN A 41 -14.85 7.75 6.49
N LEU A 42 -13.79 7.55 7.26
CA LEU A 42 -13.26 8.54 8.20
C LEU A 42 -11.73 8.55 8.16
N PRO A 43 -11.06 9.71 8.29
CA PRO A 43 -9.60 9.78 8.30
C PRO A 43 -8.94 8.87 9.34
N GLY A 44 -9.60 8.67 10.49
CA GLY A 44 -9.11 7.81 11.58
C GLY A 44 -9.00 6.32 11.21
N GLU A 45 -9.61 5.85 10.12
CA GLU A 45 -9.41 4.46 9.66
C GLU A 45 -7.96 4.19 9.23
N LEU A 46 -7.19 5.24 8.92
CA LEU A 46 -5.76 5.15 8.61
C LEU A 46 -4.87 4.96 9.84
N ASP A 47 -5.45 4.92 11.04
CA ASP A 47 -4.70 4.58 12.25
C ASP A 47 -4.19 3.14 12.29
N ILE A 48 -4.68 2.30 11.37
CA ILE A 48 -4.15 0.95 11.15
C ILE A 48 -2.75 0.95 10.50
N VAL A 49 -2.34 2.03 9.82
CA VAL A 49 -1.09 2.07 9.04
C VAL A 49 0.17 1.68 9.85
N PRO A 50 0.41 2.20 11.07
CA PRO A 50 1.56 1.80 11.87
C PRO A 50 1.56 0.32 12.25
N SER A 51 0.37 -0.26 12.46
CA SER A 51 0.22 -1.70 12.72
C SER A 51 0.62 -2.53 11.49
N ILE A 52 0.19 -2.11 10.29
CA ILE A 52 0.60 -2.73 9.03
C ILE A 52 2.11 -2.62 8.82
N GLU A 53 2.70 -1.44 9.04
CA GLU A 53 4.16 -1.25 8.92
C GLU A 53 4.94 -2.14 9.89
N ASN A 54 4.47 -2.25 11.14
CA ASN A 54 5.07 -3.15 12.12
C ASN A 54 4.95 -4.62 11.69
N HIS A 55 3.80 -5.05 11.19
CA HIS A 55 3.62 -6.43 10.72
C HIS A 55 4.54 -6.74 9.53
N PHE A 56 4.61 -5.82 8.55
CA PHE A 56 5.53 -5.94 7.41
C PHE A 56 6.98 -6.03 7.86
N LYS A 57 7.40 -5.20 8.82
CA LYS A 57 8.77 -5.20 9.32
C LYS A 57 9.11 -6.48 10.09
N GLN A 58 8.25 -6.89 11.02
CA GLN A 58 8.57 -7.96 11.97
C GLN A 58 8.44 -9.35 11.34
N ASN A 59 7.40 -9.58 10.55
CA ASN A 59 7.11 -10.92 10.05
C ASN A 59 7.64 -11.14 8.63
N LEU A 60 7.61 -10.09 7.81
CA LEU A 60 7.90 -10.19 6.39
C LEU A 60 9.22 -9.51 6.00
N LEU A 61 9.89 -8.76 6.88
CA LEU A 61 11.07 -7.97 6.52
C LEU A 61 10.82 -7.02 5.31
N LEU A 62 9.60 -6.50 5.18
CA LEU A 62 9.16 -5.63 4.08
C LEU A 62 8.96 -4.18 4.53
N LYS A 63 8.94 -3.28 3.54
CA LYS A 63 8.52 -1.88 3.68
C LYS A 63 7.46 -1.57 2.64
N GLY A 64 6.33 -1.00 3.06
CA GLY A 64 5.26 -0.57 2.16
C GLY A 64 5.51 0.81 1.56
N ASP A 65 4.93 1.06 0.38
CA ASP A 65 4.77 2.37 -0.22
C ASP A 65 3.27 2.68 -0.34
N TYR A 66 2.81 3.73 0.34
CA TYR A 66 1.40 4.10 0.41
C TYR A 66 1.08 5.24 -0.57
N PHE A 67 0.15 5.00 -1.49
CA PHE A 67 -0.19 5.95 -2.56
C PHE A 67 -1.28 6.95 -2.16
N GLY A 68 -2.27 6.52 -1.39
CA GLY A 68 -3.41 7.36 -1.02
C GLY A 68 -4.54 6.58 -0.35
N CYS A 69 -5.57 7.34 0.05
CA CYS A 69 -6.86 6.84 0.49
C CYS A 69 -7.94 7.46 -0.39
N LEU A 70 -8.88 6.65 -0.87
CA LEU A 70 -10.09 7.09 -1.56
C LEU A 70 -11.26 6.95 -0.60
N PHE A 71 -11.95 8.05 -0.34
CA PHE A 71 -13.10 8.05 0.55
C PHE A 71 -14.36 7.54 -0.15
N THR A 72 -15.29 7.01 0.63
CA THR A 72 -16.60 6.55 0.15
C THR A 72 -17.36 7.72 -0.48
N ASP A 73 -17.86 7.51 -1.71
CA ASP A 73 -18.62 8.51 -2.46
C ASP A 73 -19.86 7.87 -3.10
N ALA A 74 -21.01 8.55 -3.00
CA ALA A 74 -22.28 8.08 -3.52
C ALA A 74 -22.31 7.96 -5.06
N ALA A 75 -21.49 8.72 -5.77
CA ALA A 75 -21.29 8.63 -7.22
C ALA A 75 -20.81 7.25 -7.64
N VAL A 76 -19.95 6.60 -6.84
CA VAL A 76 -19.47 5.24 -7.12
C VAL A 76 -20.60 4.22 -7.03
N THR A 77 -21.45 4.34 -6.00
CA THR A 77 -22.64 3.47 -5.84
C THR A 77 -23.60 3.64 -7.01
N ARG A 78 -23.87 4.88 -7.43
CA ARG A 78 -24.74 5.18 -8.57
C ARG A 78 -24.16 4.62 -9.87
N ALA A 79 -22.87 4.82 -10.12
CA ALA A 79 -22.18 4.27 -11.29
C ALA A 79 -22.29 2.74 -11.36
N PHE A 80 -22.14 2.07 -10.21
CA PHE A 80 -22.33 0.63 -10.10
C PHE A 80 -23.78 0.20 -10.42
N GLN A 81 -24.78 0.86 -9.83
CA GLN A 81 -26.20 0.57 -10.05
C GLN A 81 -26.60 0.74 -11.51
N GLU A 82 -26.12 1.80 -12.17
CA GLU A 82 -26.38 2.07 -13.58
C GLU A 82 -25.54 1.22 -14.56
N ARG A 83 -24.60 0.42 -14.05
CA ARG A 83 -23.66 -0.39 -14.86
C ARG A 83 -22.88 0.44 -15.88
N LYS A 84 -22.50 1.65 -15.48
CA LYS A 84 -21.73 2.60 -16.29
C LYS A 84 -20.46 2.99 -15.52
N THR A 85 -19.49 3.53 -16.24
CA THR A 85 -18.28 4.06 -15.60
C THR A 85 -18.63 5.32 -14.80
N LEU A 86 -17.87 5.59 -13.74
CA LEU A 86 -18.03 6.78 -12.91
C LEU A 86 -18.02 8.07 -13.75
N LYS A 87 -17.10 8.17 -14.73
CA LYS A 87 -17.01 9.30 -15.66
C LYS A 87 -18.30 9.54 -16.46
N ASN A 88 -19.05 8.49 -16.79
CA ASN A 88 -20.27 8.62 -17.58
C ASN A 88 -21.50 8.96 -16.73
N VAL A 89 -21.49 8.61 -15.45
CA VAL A 89 -22.61 8.83 -14.52
C VAL A 89 -22.45 10.14 -13.77
N GLU A 90 -21.25 10.43 -13.30
CA GLU A 90 -20.90 11.61 -12.51
C GLU A 90 -19.53 12.17 -12.94
N PRO A 91 -19.47 12.88 -14.09
CA PRO A 91 -18.21 13.38 -14.66
C PRO A 91 -17.49 14.44 -13.81
N TYR A 92 -18.16 15.00 -12.80
CA TYR A 92 -17.64 16.09 -11.96
C TYR A 92 -17.60 15.73 -10.47
N SER A 93 -17.74 14.45 -10.11
CA SER A 93 -17.64 14.04 -8.70
C SER A 93 -16.23 14.21 -8.15
N HIS A 94 -16.10 14.59 -6.88
CA HIS A 94 -14.81 14.70 -6.20
C HIS A 94 -14.01 13.39 -6.24
N ILE A 95 -14.68 12.24 -6.05
CA ILE A 95 -14.01 10.94 -6.12
C ILE A 95 -13.38 10.65 -7.50
N LEU A 96 -13.93 11.19 -8.59
CA LEU A 96 -13.33 11.05 -9.92
C LEU A 96 -12.06 11.89 -10.04
N GLU A 97 -12.05 13.09 -9.47
CA GLU A 97 -10.86 13.94 -9.36
C GLU A 97 -9.78 13.27 -8.51
N ASP A 98 -10.15 12.71 -7.35
CA ASP A 98 -9.23 11.97 -6.48
C ASP A 98 -8.62 10.74 -7.17
N ILE A 99 -9.42 9.99 -7.95
CA ILE A 99 -8.93 8.89 -8.77
C ILE A 99 -7.93 9.39 -9.83
N HIS A 100 -8.18 10.54 -10.45
CA HIS A 100 -7.24 11.14 -11.41
C HIS A 100 -5.93 11.57 -10.75
N LEU A 101 -5.98 12.23 -9.59
CA LEU A 101 -4.80 12.60 -8.81
C LEU A 101 -4.01 11.38 -8.36
N LEU A 102 -4.70 10.32 -7.94
CA LEU A 102 -4.09 9.05 -7.56
C LEU A 102 -3.42 8.36 -8.75
N ALA A 103 -4.09 8.31 -9.90
CA ALA A 103 -3.54 7.73 -11.13
C ALA A 103 -2.29 8.47 -11.62
N ASP A 104 -2.28 9.81 -11.55
CA ASP A 104 -1.09 10.62 -11.83
C ASP A 104 0.05 10.27 -10.86
N ARG A 105 -0.23 10.22 -9.56
CA ARG A 105 0.76 9.87 -8.53
C ARG A 105 1.34 8.47 -8.76
N ILE A 106 0.51 7.49 -9.10
CA ILE A 106 0.93 6.13 -9.46
C ILE A 106 1.91 6.17 -10.62
N THR A 107 1.53 6.85 -11.71
CA THR A 107 2.34 6.92 -12.93
C THR A 107 3.69 7.57 -12.67
N ARG A 108 3.74 8.67 -11.92
CA ARG A 108 4.99 9.38 -11.60
C ARG A 108 5.92 8.61 -10.67
N LEU A 109 5.37 7.87 -9.71
CA LEU A 109 6.14 7.20 -8.65
C LEU A 109 6.33 5.70 -8.90
N TRP A 110 5.79 5.13 -9.98
CA TRP A 110 5.80 3.69 -10.24
C TRP A 110 7.20 3.06 -10.27
N LYS A 111 8.27 3.80 -10.52
CA LYS A 111 9.63 3.23 -10.58
C LYS A 111 10.48 3.55 -9.35
N LYS A 112 9.92 4.20 -8.32
CA LYS A 112 10.67 4.76 -7.20
C LYS A 112 10.00 4.42 -5.86
N PRO A 113 10.77 4.10 -4.80
CA PRO A 113 10.23 4.03 -3.45
C PRO A 113 9.63 5.37 -3.01
N ILE A 114 8.55 5.32 -2.22
CA ILE A 114 7.89 6.53 -1.69
C ILE A 114 8.31 6.72 -0.23
N ARG A 115 9.31 7.59 -0.03
CA ARG A 115 9.86 7.88 1.30
C ARG A 115 8.77 8.46 2.21
N ASN A 116 8.71 7.96 3.44
CA ASN A 116 7.79 8.43 4.49
C ASN A 116 6.31 8.38 4.08
N SER A 117 5.95 7.51 3.15
CA SER A 117 4.59 7.44 2.59
C SER A 117 3.51 7.16 3.62
N ALA A 118 3.79 6.36 4.66
CA ALA A 118 2.87 6.12 5.76
C ALA A 118 2.54 7.41 6.54
N SER A 119 3.57 8.19 6.90
CA SER A 119 3.39 9.47 7.60
C SER A 119 2.69 10.50 6.72
N LEU A 120 3.07 10.58 5.43
CA LEU A 120 2.46 11.48 4.46
C LEU A 120 1.00 11.12 4.16
N LEU A 121 0.64 9.84 4.22
CA LEU A 121 -0.74 9.42 4.07
C LEU A 121 -1.57 9.99 5.23
N LYS A 122 -1.12 9.82 6.48
CA LYS A 122 -1.82 10.34 7.66
C LYS A 122 -1.93 11.87 7.70
N SER A 123 -0.90 12.60 7.26
CA SER A 123 -0.91 14.07 7.30
C SER A 123 -1.80 14.72 6.25
N ASN A 124 -2.14 13.99 5.18
CA ASN A 124 -2.89 14.47 4.04
C ASN A 124 -4.33 13.93 3.99
N SER A 125 -4.78 13.27 5.06
CA SER A 125 -6.12 12.65 5.16
C SER A 125 -7.04 13.43 6.08
#